data_AF-A0A3C1K648-F1
#
_entry.id   AF-A0A3C1K648-F1
#
_cell.length_a   1.000
_cell.length_b   1.000
_cell.length_c   1.000
_cell.angle_alpha   90.00
_cell.angle_beta   90.00
_cell.angle_gamma   90.00
#
_symmetry.space_group_name_H-M   'P 1'
#
loop_
_entity.id
_entity.type
_entity.pdbx_description
1 polymer ?
#
loop_
_entity_poly.entity_id
_entity_poly.type
_entity_poly.pdbx_seq_one_letter_code
_entity_poly.pdbx_strand_id
1 'polypeptide(L)'
;MKRKLALVFVLILLITGCKNNNVSNDDSSTQASDILESEQQYFDNNSLLEIAKQLLEKDKLLTDLFVGGILTELVDVSGKNPANFTSATSSEYEDFYVIEKLLSSTYSVSGGVISKYLGFPEYGYKSILSIEGKTYFSFHFIDDFAGIDINSISLSDGENENVKIITAGEYTLAMIYDGSEWLLEDSIYFLYKQKEDTKETDLIFPLMNNGTAKALSGKILVVEIFISDKDTSFSDEDKAEFEAKISDGINYLKKTAEKYNNTLEIDYKQRSYTHKSEINFIDDHYAFDFALAKTSFKNLDKYINDNYDTSIYDSYFAVLCVDKKGDGYAIPFVKGEADVFYSERFVLFTDDSSGDIAKNILSLFGAETQTDEYLTELYEKYSKNDIMLGTDIQNAEISEFTAYQTGMTKFLDKQFYAFYVTQDEELDTSFIN
;
A
#
# COMPACT_ATOMS: atom_id res chain seq x y z
N MET A 1 -49.87 4.15 10.00
CA MET A 1 -48.52 3.61 9.69
C MET A 1 -47.93 4.44 8.56
N LYS A 2 -47.47 5.67 8.83
CA LYS A 2 -46.08 6.05 9.19
C LYS A 2 -45.03 5.51 8.20
N ARG A 3 -44.88 6.22 7.08
CA ARG A 3 -43.65 6.35 6.29
C ARG A 3 -43.64 7.75 5.68
N LYS A 4 -42.75 8.62 6.19
CA LYS A 4 -42.15 9.85 5.62
C LYS A 4 -41.63 10.74 6.76
N LEU A 5 -40.57 11.51 6.47
CA LEU A 5 -39.63 12.27 7.33
C LEU A 5 -38.47 11.41 7.89
N ALA A 6 -37.20 11.78 7.79
CA ALA A 6 -36.58 13.07 7.47
C ALA A 6 -35.25 12.87 6.72
N LEU A 7 -35.14 13.48 5.55
CA LEU A 7 -33.91 13.68 4.79
C LEU A 7 -33.89 15.17 4.45
N VAL A 8 -33.72 16.00 5.48
CA VAL A 8 -33.52 17.46 5.42
C VAL A 8 -32.84 17.85 6.74
N PHE A 9 -31.51 17.90 6.78
CA PHE A 9 -30.76 18.70 7.75
C PHE A 9 -29.33 18.93 7.24
N VAL A 10 -29.22 19.44 6.02
CA VAL A 10 -28.04 20.13 5.50
C VAL A 10 -28.57 21.29 4.66
N LEU A 11 -28.03 22.49 4.87
CA LEU A 11 -28.52 23.82 4.42
C LEU A 11 -29.69 24.38 5.24
N ILE A 12 -29.37 25.18 6.26
CA ILE A 12 -29.73 26.60 6.43
C ILE A 12 -29.07 27.06 7.74
N LEU A 13 -27.95 27.76 7.65
CA LEU A 13 -27.48 28.76 8.62
C LEU A 13 -26.36 29.59 7.98
N LEU A 14 -26.76 30.37 6.98
CA LEU A 14 -25.98 31.49 6.43
C LEU A 14 -26.91 32.68 6.28
N ILE A 15 -27.28 33.33 7.39
CA ILE A 15 -27.67 34.75 7.38
C ILE A 15 -27.23 35.38 8.72
N THR A 16 -26.06 36.00 8.73
CA THR A 16 -25.81 37.19 9.56
C THR A 16 -25.46 38.33 8.62
N GLY A 17 -26.49 39.09 8.26
CA GLY A 17 -26.34 40.45 7.79
C GLY A 17 -26.94 41.38 8.83
N CYS A 18 -26.15 42.36 9.30
CA CYS A 18 -26.62 43.74 9.44
C CYS A 18 -25.47 44.65 9.90
N LYS A 19 -25.22 45.72 9.12
CA LYS A 19 -24.56 46.92 9.62
C LYS A 19 -25.30 48.18 9.11
N ASN A 20 -25.56 49.06 10.08
CA ASN A 20 -25.85 50.50 10.03
C ASN A 20 -27.28 51.04 9.81
N ASN A 21 -27.91 51.37 10.96
CA ASN A 21 -28.50 52.64 11.42
C ASN A 21 -28.84 53.75 10.42
N ASN A 22 -30.07 54.27 10.52
CA ASN A 22 -30.34 55.64 11.01
C ASN A 22 -31.84 55.92 11.27
N VAL A 23 -32.13 56.42 12.50
CA VAL A 23 -33.06 57.51 12.95
C VAL A 23 -34.47 57.56 12.32
N SER A 24 -35.60 57.48 13.06
CA SER A 24 -36.13 58.52 13.98
C SER A 24 -37.39 58.09 14.78
N ASN A 25 -37.49 58.64 16.01
CA ASN A 25 -38.65 59.10 16.79
C ASN A 25 -39.71 58.15 17.42
N ASP A 26 -39.83 58.35 18.75
CA ASP A 26 -41.01 58.33 19.65
C ASP A 26 -42.10 57.27 19.46
N ASP A 27 -42.30 56.38 20.44
CA ASP A 27 -43.20 56.65 21.57
C ASP A 27 -43.21 55.49 22.58
N SER A 28 -43.55 55.83 23.82
CA SER A 28 -43.75 55.02 25.02
C SER A 28 -44.04 53.51 24.89
N SER A 29 -43.30 52.67 25.63
CA SER A 29 -43.90 51.76 26.64
C SER A 29 -42.82 50.98 27.42
N THR A 30 -43.10 50.83 28.71
CA THR A 30 -42.30 50.16 29.73
C THR A 30 -42.18 48.65 29.45
N GLN A 31 -40.98 48.11 29.30
CA GLN A 31 -40.69 46.70 29.60
C GLN A 31 -39.29 46.57 30.20
N ALA A 32 -39.26 46.00 31.41
CA ALA A 32 -38.06 45.52 32.06
C ALA A 32 -37.43 44.44 31.16
N SER A 33 -36.24 44.71 30.64
CA SER A 33 -35.43 43.68 30.00
C SER A 33 -34.71 42.92 31.09
N ASP A 34 -35.27 41.79 31.50
CA ASP A 34 -34.50 40.72 32.13
C ASP A 34 -33.36 40.34 31.18
N ILE A 35 -32.13 40.67 31.59
CA ILE A 35 -30.92 40.17 30.97
C ILE A 35 -30.80 38.71 31.42
N LEU A 36 -31.19 37.78 30.56
CA LEU A 36 -30.76 36.39 30.63
C LEU A 36 -29.28 36.36 30.28
N GLU A 37 -28.42 36.52 31.29
CA GLU A 37 -27.05 36.02 31.23
C GLU A 37 -27.14 34.50 31.02
N SER A 38 -26.75 34.05 29.83
CA SER A 38 -26.43 32.63 29.64
C SER A 38 -25.19 32.36 30.49
N GLU A 39 -25.32 31.44 31.44
CA GLU A 39 -24.21 30.99 32.28
C GLU A 39 -23.09 30.47 31.35
N GLN A 40 -22.03 31.26 31.14
CA GLN A 40 -20.80 30.79 30.52
C GLN A 40 -20.15 29.78 31.47
N GLN A 41 -20.17 28.52 31.07
CA GLN A 41 -19.58 27.43 31.84
C GLN A 41 -18.06 27.47 31.63
N TYR A 42 -17.36 28.20 32.50
CA TYR A 42 -15.90 28.25 32.52
C TYR A 42 -15.36 26.92 33.08
N PHE A 43 -14.75 26.10 32.23
CA PHE A 43 -14.08 24.87 32.65
C PHE A 43 -12.60 25.16 32.99
N ASP A 44 -12.19 24.89 34.22
CA ASP A 44 -10.79 24.98 34.66
C ASP A 44 -9.95 23.87 34.02
N ASN A 45 -8.72 24.16 33.60
CA ASN A 45 -7.84 23.19 32.96
C ASN A 45 -7.51 22.01 33.88
N ASN A 46 -7.53 22.19 35.20
CA ASN A 46 -7.34 21.08 36.15
C ASN A 46 -8.52 20.09 36.17
N SER A 47 -9.76 20.55 35.96
CA SER A 47 -10.92 19.65 35.90
C SER A 47 -11.03 18.93 34.55
N LEU A 48 -10.54 19.57 33.48
CA LEU A 48 -10.47 18.97 32.15
C LEU A 48 -9.29 18.00 31.97
N LEU A 49 -8.25 18.10 32.80
CA LEU A 49 -7.09 17.21 32.71
C LEU A 49 -7.48 15.74 32.92
N GLU A 50 -8.33 15.45 33.90
CA GLU A 50 -8.80 14.08 34.14
C GLU A 50 -9.72 13.57 33.02
N ILE A 51 -10.51 14.46 32.42
CA ILE A 51 -11.32 14.13 31.24
C ILE A 51 -10.42 13.80 30.04
N ALA A 52 -9.37 14.59 29.80
CA ALA A 52 -8.39 14.33 28.76
C ALA A 52 -7.69 12.98 28.95
N LYS A 53 -7.29 12.65 30.20
CA LYS A 53 -6.71 11.32 30.50
C LYS A 53 -7.67 10.18 30.20
N GLN A 54 -8.93 10.29 30.62
CA GLN A 54 -9.96 9.27 30.34
C GLN A 54 -10.18 9.09 28.84
N LEU A 55 -10.20 10.18 28.07
CA LEU A 55 -10.31 10.10 26.61
C LEU A 55 -9.09 9.40 25.98
N LEU A 56 -7.88 9.69 26.46
CA LEU A 56 -6.67 9.01 25.98
C LEU A 56 -6.60 7.53 26.40
N GLU A 57 -7.16 7.16 27.54
CA GLU A 57 -7.30 5.75 27.94
C GLU A 57 -8.26 5.01 27.00
N LYS A 58 -9.37 5.65 26.60
CA LYS A 58 -10.28 5.09 25.58
C LYS A 58 -9.63 5.03 24.19
N ASP A 59 -8.85 6.06 23.81
CA ASP A 59 -8.06 6.06 22.57
C ASP A 59 -7.08 4.88 22.53
N LYS A 60 -6.38 4.63 23.64
CA LYS A 60 -5.51 3.46 23.78
C LYS A 60 -6.30 2.16 23.63
N LEU A 61 -7.44 2.01 24.29
CA LEU A 61 -8.27 0.81 24.18
C LEU A 61 -8.76 0.59 22.74
N LEU A 62 -9.18 1.65 22.05
CA LEU A 62 -9.58 1.57 20.64
C LEU A 62 -8.41 1.21 19.73
N THR A 63 -7.21 1.72 20.03
CA THR A 63 -5.98 1.31 19.35
C THR A 63 -5.70 -0.17 19.59
N ASP A 64 -5.74 -0.64 20.83
CA ASP A 64 -5.53 -2.07 21.16
C ASP A 64 -6.58 -2.96 20.47
N LEU A 65 -7.83 -2.50 20.35
CA LEU A 65 -8.92 -3.20 19.67
C LEU A 65 -8.73 -3.33 18.17
N PHE A 66 -8.48 -2.22 17.47
CA PHE A 66 -8.44 -2.18 16.01
C PHE A 66 -7.06 -2.48 15.44
N VAL A 67 -5.99 -2.10 16.15
CA VAL A 67 -4.60 -2.12 15.70
C VAL A 67 -3.81 -3.20 16.41
N GLY A 68 -3.86 -3.23 17.75
CA GLY A 68 -3.10 -4.16 18.58
C GLY A 68 -3.67 -5.59 18.60
N GLY A 69 -4.85 -5.80 18.03
CA GLY A 69 -5.42 -7.14 17.86
C GLY A 69 -5.97 -7.79 19.13
N ILE A 70 -6.32 -7.05 20.19
CA ILE A 70 -6.77 -7.60 21.49
C ILE A 70 -7.88 -8.68 21.39
N LEU A 71 -8.71 -8.64 20.34
CA LEU A 71 -9.75 -9.64 20.11
C LEU A 71 -9.20 -11.06 19.85
N THR A 72 -7.97 -11.20 19.36
CA THR A 72 -7.29 -12.49 19.20
C THR A 72 -6.92 -13.11 20.55
N GLU A 73 -6.75 -12.29 21.59
CA GLU A 73 -6.50 -12.75 22.97
C GLU A 73 -7.80 -13.14 23.68
N LEU A 74 -8.91 -12.50 23.31
CA LEU A 74 -10.22 -12.69 23.93
C LEU A 74 -11.04 -13.83 23.30
N VAL A 75 -10.70 -14.24 22.08
CA VAL A 75 -11.45 -15.22 21.30
C VAL A 75 -10.48 -16.26 20.75
N ASP A 76 -10.82 -17.55 20.91
CA ASP A 76 -10.03 -18.65 20.34
C ASP A 76 -9.98 -18.55 18.81
N VAL A 77 -8.80 -18.25 18.28
CA VAL A 77 -8.50 -18.16 16.84
C VAL A 77 -7.70 -19.35 16.31
N SER A 78 -7.49 -20.38 17.12
CA SER A 78 -6.69 -21.56 16.76
C SER A 78 -7.22 -22.20 15.47
N GLY A 79 -6.33 -22.38 14.48
CA GLY A 79 -6.65 -22.99 13.19
C GLY A 79 -7.56 -22.15 12.28
N LYS A 80 -7.79 -20.86 12.59
CA LYS A 80 -8.49 -19.93 11.70
C LYS A 80 -7.50 -19.24 10.77
N ASN A 81 -7.92 -19.01 9.53
CA ASN A 81 -7.16 -18.19 8.59
C ASN A 81 -7.24 -16.70 9.02
N PRO A 82 -6.11 -16.03 9.30
CA PRO A 82 -6.08 -14.62 9.73
C PRO A 82 -6.74 -13.66 8.74
N ALA A 83 -6.72 -14.02 7.46
CA ALA A 83 -7.32 -13.24 6.37
C ALA A 83 -8.83 -13.42 6.27
N ASN A 84 -9.50 -14.15 7.18
CA ASN A 84 -10.96 -14.31 7.19
C ASN A 84 -11.58 -13.75 8.46
N PHE A 85 -12.87 -13.41 8.38
CA PHE A 85 -13.59 -12.88 9.53
C PHE A 85 -13.87 -13.95 10.59
N THR A 86 -13.61 -13.59 11.83
CA THR A 86 -13.94 -14.35 13.03
C THR A 86 -14.99 -13.60 13.84
N SER A 87 -16.02 -14.29 14.29
CA SER A 87 -17.03 -13.71 15.19
C SER A 87 -16.43 -13.47 16.58
N ALA A 88 -16.68 -12.31 17.17
CA ALA A 88 -16.25 -11.97 18.53
C ALA A 88 -17.13 -12.60 19.63
N THR A 89 -17.74 -13.75 19.35
CA THR A 89 -18.66 -14.45 20.24
C THR A 89 -17.99 -14.80 21.56
N SER A 90 -18.71 -14.62 22.68
CA SER A 90 -18.21 -14.84 24.04
C SER A 90 -17.21 -13.79 24.55
N SER A 91 -16.98 -12.70 23.82
CA SER A 91 -16.25 -11.53 24.31
C SER A 91 -17.19 -10.43 24.79
N GLU A 92 -16.68 -9.47 25.56
CA GLU A 92 -17.43 -8.26 25.94
C GLU A 92 -17.77 -7.34 24.73
N TYR A 93 -17.14 -7.60 23.58
CA TYR A 93 -17.33 -6.87 22.33
C TYR A 93 -18.20 -7.62 21.32
N GLU A 94 -18.92 -8.68 21.72
CA GLU A 94 -19.76 -9.48 20.80
C GLU A 94 -20.79 -8.61 20.05
N ASP A 95 -21.43 -7.67 20.76
CA ASP A 95 -22.37 -6.71 20.17
C ASP A 95 -21.62 -5.47 19.69
N PHE A 96 -21.72 -5.17 18.39
CA PHE A 96 -20.98 -4.06 17.77
C PHE A 96 -21.33 -2.70 18.36
N TYR A 97 -22.53 -2.56 18.93
CA TYR A 97 -22.97 -1.38 19.66
C TYR A 97 -22.02 -0.96 20.80
N VAL A 98 -21.33 -1.92 21.44
CA VAL A 98 -20.33 -1.63 22.48
C VAL A 98 -19.15 -0.83 21.90
N ILE A 99 -18.66 -1.24 20.72
CA ILE A 99 -17.58 -0.59 20.01
C ILE A 99 -18.03 0.77 19.45
N GLU A 100 -19.24 0.85 18.89
CA GLU A 100 -19.81 2.12 18.41
C GLU A 100 -19.90 3.16 19.52
N LYS A 101 -20.37 2.76 20.70
CA LYS A 101 -20.46 3.65 21.87
C LYS A 101 -19.08 4.07 22.38
N LEU A 102 -18.10 3.16 22.34
CA LEU A 102 -16.73 3.49 22.71
C LEU A 102 -16.14 4.52 21.74
N LEU A 103 -16.29 4.31 20.42
CA LEU A 103 -15.88 5.26 19.39
C LEU A 103 -16.56 6.63 19.55
N SER A 104 -17.89 6.66 19.68
CA SER A 104 -18.65 7.91 19.72
C SER A 104 -18.46 8.71 21.02
N SER A 105 -18.11 8.04 22.12
CA SER A 105 -17.79 8.70 23.41
C SER A 105 -16.30 9.04 23.58
N THR A 106 -15.50 8.85 22.52
CA THR A 106 -14.07 9.15 22.50
C THR A 106 -13.75 10.21 21.47
N TYR A 107 -14.30 10.09 20.25
CA TYR A 107 -13.98 10.97 19.14
C TYR A 107 -15.17 11.78 18.67
N SER A 108 -14.88 12.99 18.23
CA SER A 108 -15.84 13.82 17.52
C SER A 108 -16.10 13.25 16.12
N VAL A 109 -17.30 13.53 15.59
CA VAL A 109 -17.64 13.19 14.20
C VAL A 109 -16.82 14.03 13.21
N SER A 110 -16.48 15.26 13.56
CA SER A 110 -15.69 16.18 12.72
C SER A 110 -14.25 15.72 12.51
N GLY A 111 -13.65 15.06 13.49
CA GLY A 111 -12.25 14.61 13.42
C GLY A 111 -12.00 13.45 12.43
N GLY A 112 -13.05 12.75 11.99
CA GLY A 112 -12.94 11.66 11.00
C GLY A 112 -12.25 10.37 11.51
N VAL A 113 -11.77 10.35 12.76
CA VAL A 113 -11.04 9.23 13.39
C VAL A 113 -11.87 7.95 13.42
N ILE A 114 -13.17 8.07 13.68
CA ILE A 114 -14.10 6.94 13.68
C ILE A 114 -14.03 6.21 12.33
N SER A 115 -14.03 6.95 11.22
CA SER A 115 -13.89 6.38 9.89
C SER A 115 -12.50 5.79 9.64
N LYS A 116 -11.43 6.38 10.21
CA LYS A 116 -10.09 5.81 10.13
C LYS A 116 -10.02 4.43 10.80
N TYR A 117 -10.58 4.27 12.01
CA TYR A 117 -10.64 2.97 12.69
C TYR A 117 -11.50 1.95 11.95
N LEU A 118 -12.72 2.32 11.55
CA LEU A 118 -13.61 1.41 10.81
C LEU A 118 -13.07 1.06 9.41
N GLY A 119 -12.17 1.90 8.88
CA GLY A 119 -11.45 1.68 7.64
C GLY A 119 -10.09 1.00 7.81
N PHE A 120 -9.67 0.68 9.03
CA PHE A 120 -8.36 0.06 9.30
C PHE A 120 -8.44 -1.49 9.16
N PRO A 121 -7.40 -2.14 8.61
CA PRO A 121 -6.23 -1.53 7.99
C PRO A 121 -6.52 -1.16 6.53
N GLU A 122 -5.58 -0.50 5.85
CA GLU A 122 -5.83 0.08 4.52
C GLU A 122 -6.13 -0.99 3.46
N TYR A 123 -5.38 -2.10 3.50
CA TYR A 123 -5.46 -3.19 2.54
C TYR A 123 -6.16 -4.42 3.16
N GLY A 124 -6.77 -5.23 2.30
CA GLY A 124 -7.48 -6.44 2.72
C GLY A 124 -8.73 -6.16 3.56
N TYR A 125 -9.06 -7.10 4.43
CA TYR A 125 -10.24 -7.00 5.28
C TYR A 125 -10.02 -6.08 6.47
N LYS A 126 -11.08 -5.39 6.89
CA LYS A 126 -11.04 -4.49 8.04
C LYS A 126 -10.83 -5.28 9.33
N SER A 127 -10.05 -4.72 10.25
CA SER A 127 -9.74 -5.35 11.53
C SER A 127 -11.00 -5.65 12.30
N ILE A 128 -11.97 -4.74 12.29
CA ILE A 128 -13.28 -4.94 12.93
C ILE A 128 -14.39 -4.41 12.01
N LEU A 129 -15.48 -5.17 11.89
CA LEU A 129 -16.70 -4.72 11.22
C LEU A 129 -17.98 -5.31 11.84
N SER A 130 -19.12 -4.75 11.44
CA SER A 130 -20.44 -5.19 11.87
C SER A 130 -21.13 -6.06 10.81
N ILE A 131 -21.60 -7.25 11.21
CA ILE A 131 -22.52 -8.07 10.42
C ILE A 131 -23.75 -8.33 11.27
N GLU A 132 -24.91 -7.85 10.81
CA GLU A 132 -26.19 -7.98 11.52
C GLU A 132 -26.16 -7.46 12.98
N GLY A 133 -25.33 -6.44 13.25
CA GLY A 133 -25.16 -5.85 14.58
C GLY A 133 -24.18 -6.60 15.50
N LYS A 134 -23.60 -7.71 15.03
CA LYS A 134 -22.56 -8.47 15.72
C LYS A 134 -21.17 -8.09 15.22
N THR A 135 -20.20 -8.16 16.12
CA THR A 135 -18.80 -7.83 15.84
C THR A 135 -18.09 -9.02 15.19
N TYR A 136 -17.47 -8.75 14.05
CA TYR A 136 -16.54 -9.65 13.39
C TYR A 136 -15.20 -8.97 13.27
N PHE A 137 -14.12 -9.73 13.37
CA PHE A 137 -12.77 -9.21 13.28
C PHE A 137 -11.88 -10.07 12.39
N SER A 138 -10.89 -9.45 11.77
CA SER A 138 -9.78 -10.14 11.08
C SER A 138 -8.48 -9.75 11.75
N PHE A 139 -7.45 -10.58 11.61
CA PHE A 139 -6.18 -10.42 12.33
C PHE A 139 -4.98 -10.73 11.44
N HIS A 140 -5.15 -10.49 10.13
CA HIS A 140 -4.07 -10.61 9.15
C HIS A 140 -3.00 -9.51 9.28
N PHE A 141 -3.34 -8.40 9.93
CA PHE A 141 -2.41 -7.32 10.26
C PHE A 141 -2.64 -6.83 11.68
N ILE A 142 -1.56 -6.79 12.46
CA ILE A 142 -1.48 -6.24 13.81
C ILE A 142 -0.22 -5.36 13.82
N ASP A 143 -0.33 -4.12 14.31
CA ASP A 143 0.84 -3.23 14.47
C ASP A 143 1.16 -3.07 15.95
N ASP A 144 2.46 -3.06 16.26
CA ASP A 144 2.94 -2.87 17.62
C ASP A 144 3.11 -1.36 17.89
N PHE A 145 2.24 -0.82 18.73
CA PHE A 145 2.28 0.58 19.15
C PHE A 145 2.30 0.68 20.68
N ALA A 146 3.43 1.13 21.22
CA ALA A 146 3.66 1.22 22.66
C ALA A 146 2.83 2.32 23.39
N GLY A 147 2.11 3.17 22.65
CA GLY A 147 1.30 4.22 23.25
C GLY A 147 2.09 5.44 23.70
N ILE A 148 1.50 6.18 24.65
CA ILE A 148 2.06 7.37 25.30
C ILE A 148 1.93 7.25 26.81
N ASP A 149 2.74 8.01 27.56
CA ASP A 149 2.54 8.18 29.00
C ASP A 149 1.42 9.20 29.27
N ILE A 150 0.22 8.69 29.52
CA ILE A 150 -0.99 9.49 29.79
C ILE A 150 -0.85 10.34 31.08
N ASN A 151 0.03 9.96 32.01
CA ASN A 151 0.18 10.68 33.27
C ASN A 151 0.99 11.98 33.15
N SER A 152 1.77 12.13 32.09
CA SER A 152 2.63 13.29 31.85
C SER A 152 2.07 14.29 30.84
N ILE A 153 0.79 14.16 30.46
CA ILE A 153 0.14 15.09 29.52
C ILE A 153 -0.01 16.50 30.12
N SER A 154 -0.13 17.49 29.24
CA SER A 154 -0.49 18.86 29.62
C SER A 154 -1.62 19.39 28.75
N LEU A 155 -2.37 20.35 29.30
CA LEU A 155 -3.45 21.04 28.62
C LEU A 155 -3.14 22.52 28.44
N SER A 156 -3.46 23.03 27.27
CA SER A 156 -3.50 24.47 26.99
C SER A 156 -4.81 24.86 26.30
N ASP A 157 -5.10 26.16 26.28
CA ASP A 157 -6.26 26.68 25.57
C ASP A 157 -6.05 26.58 24.05
N GLY A 158 -7.10 26.24 23.32
CA GLY A 158 -7.14 26.23 21.87
C GLY A 158 -7.66 27.54 21.29
N GLU A 159 -8.28 27.47 20.11
CA GLU A 159 -8.78 28.66 19.39
C GLU A 159 -9.93 29.38 20.11
N ASN A 160 -10.70 28.66 20.93
CA ASN A 160 -11.82 29.20 21.71
C ASN A 160 -12.09 28.34 22.95
N GLU A 161 -13.08 28.73 23.75
CA GLU A 161 -13.44 28.07 25.03
C GLU A 161 -13.87 26.60 24.89
N ASN A 162 -14.34 26.19 23.71
CA ASN A 162 -14.75 24.81 23.41
C ASN A 162 -13.62 23.95 22.84
N VAL A 163 -12.38 24.45 22.82
CA VAL A 163 -11.22 23.72 22.30
C VAL A 163 -10.08 23.78 23.31
N LYS A 164 -9.59 22.61 23.70
CA LYS A 164 -8.34 22.46 24.46
C LYS A 164 -7.33 21.69 23.63
N ILE A 165 -6.06 21.98 23.83
CA ILE A 165 -4.95 21.29 23.19
C ILE A 165 -4.29 20.38 24.21
N ILE A 166 -4.25 19.09 23.90
CA ILE A 166 -3.53 18.08 24.66
C ILE A 166 -2.12 17.97 24.06
N THR A 167 -1.11 18.12 24.90
CA THR A 167 0.28 17.75 24.55
C THR A 167 0.65 16.47 25.29
N ALA A 168 0.98 15.43 24.54
CA ALA A 168 1.31 14.11 25.05
C ALA A 168 2.61 13.59 24.41
N GLY A 169 3.72 13.72 25.15
CA GLY A 169 5.05 13.46 24.60
C GLY A 169 5.35 14.36 23.41
N GLU A 170 5.56 13.76 22.23
CA GLU A 170 5.80 14.47 20.97
C GLU A 170 4.55 14.70 20.12
N TYR A 171 3.38 14.30 20.62
CA TYR A 171 2.10 14.43 19.92
C TYR A 171 1.28 15.57 20.48
N THR A 172 0.51 16.20 19.60
CA THR A 172 -0.41 17.28 19.96
C THR A 172 -1.72 17.04 19.24
N LEU A 173 -2.82 17.05 19.99
CA LEU A 173 -4.17 16.84 19.46
C LEU A 173 -5.17 17.74 20.17
N ALA A 174 -6.27 18.05 19.46
CA ALA A 174 -7.35 18.85 20.01
C ALA A 174 -8.37 17.96 20.73
N MET A 175 -8.89 18.50 21.83
CA MET A 175 -10.07 18.03 22.52
C MET A 175 -11.14 19.11 22.38
N ILE A 176 -12.31 18.76 21.87
CA ILE A 176 -13.39 19.70 21.58
C ILE A 176 -14.63 19.40 22.43
N TYR A 177 -15.36 20.44 22.79
CA TYR A 177 -16.68 20.32 23.41
C TYR A 177 -17.77 20.41 22.34
N ASP A 178 -18.56 19.35 22.18
CA ASP A 178 -19.59 19.27 21.13
C ASP A 178 -20.94 19.89 21.51
N GLY A 179 -21.03 20.45 22.73
CA GLY A 179 -22.27 20.94 23.34
C GLY A 179 -22.82 20.01 24.43
N SER A 180 -22.29 18.79 24.54
CA SER A 180 -22.69 17.80 25.55
C SER A 180 -21.50 17.17 26.28
N GLU A 181 -20.45 16.80 25.56
CA GLU A 181 -19.26 16.15 26.12
C GLU A 181 -17.98 16.62 25.43
N TRP A 182 -16.85 16.35 26.07
CA TRP A 182 -15.54 16.58 25.49
C TRP A 182 -15.09 15.33 24.73
N LEU A 183 -14.59 15.52 23.51
CA LEU A 183 -14.19 14.46 22.60
C LEU A 183 -12.84 14.81 21.95
N LEU A 184 -12.10 13.80 21.52
CA LEU A 184 -10.85 13.95 20.78
C LEU A 184 -11.13 14.21 19.28
N GLU A 185 -10.34 15.09 18.66
CA GLU A 185 -10.36 15.32 17.21
C GLU A 185 -9.43 14.38 16.44
N ASP A 186 -8.41 13.80 17.08
CA ASP A 186 -7.54 12.80 16.46
C ASP A 186 -7.20 11.65 17.43
N SER A 187 -6.59 10.59 16.89
CA SER A 187 -6.01 9.51 17.68
C SER A 187 -4.49 9.64 17.76
N ILE A 188 -3.90 9.27 18.90
CA ILE A 188 -2.44 9.22 19.04
C ILE A 188 -1.82 8.26 18.02
N TYR A 189 -2.44 7.10 17.79
CA TYR A 189 -1.94 6.12 16.82
C TYR A 189 -1.90 6.68 15.40
N PHE A 190 -2.96 7.37 14.94
CA PHE A 190 -2.97 7.92 13.59
C PHE A 190 -2.01 9.11 13.42
N LEU A 191 -1.75 9.87 14.48
CA LEU A 191 -0.69 10.89 14.48
C LEU A 191 0.71 10.27 14.42
N TYR A 192 0.92 9.15 15.11
CA TYR A 192 2.14 8.34 14.99
C TYR A 192 2.30 7.80 13.57
N LYS A 193 1.28 7.14 13.02
CA LYS A 193 1.31 6.58 11.66
C LYS A 193 1.61 7.65 10.61
N GLN A 194 0.98 8.82 10.69
CA GLN A 194 1.25 9.93 9.76
C GLN A 194 2.72 10.40 9.79
N LYS A 195 3.39 10.36 10.96
CA LYS A 195 4.81 10.67 11.04
C LYS A 195 5.68 9.54 10.45
N GLU A 196 5.33 8.28 10.71
CA GLU A 196 6.05 7.11 10.17
C GLU A 196 5.95 7.02 8.64
N ASP A 197 4.77 7.28 8.06
CA ASP A 197 4.51 7.20 6.61
C ASP A 197 5.36 8.17 5.77
N THR A 198 6.11 9.08 6.41
CA THR A 198 7.06 9.98 5.73
C THR A 198 8.47 9.41 5.57
N LYS A 199 8.76 8.25 6.18
CA LYS A 199 10.10 7.64 6.14
C LYS A 199 10.20 6.64 4.99
N GLU A 200 11.34 6.65 4.30
CA GLU A 200 11.66 5.61 3.32
C GLU A 200 11.74 4.25 4.03
N THR A 201 11.17 3.20 3.42
CA THR A 201 11.19 1.84 3.97
C THR A 201 12.57 1.22 3.77
N ASP A 202 13.12 0.59 4.80
CA ASP A 202 14.45 -0.03 4.84
C ASP A 202 14.46 -1.56 4.58
N LEU A 203 13.28 -2.14 4.34
CA LEU A 203 13.08 -3.56 4.06
C LEU A 203 13.56 -3.95 2.66
N ILE A 204 14.50 -4.89 2.54
CA ILE A 204 15.04 -5.33 1.24
C ILE A 204 14.63 -6.77 0.97
N PHE A 205 13.67 -6.98 0.06
CA PHE A 205 13.23 -8.31 -0.37
C PHE A 205 14.37 -9.05 -1.12
N PRO A 206 14.38 -10.40 -1.11
CA PRO A 206 15.52 -11.19 -1.59
C PRO A 206 16.00 -10.86 -3.01
N LEU A 207 15.08 -10.57 -3.93
CA LEU A 207 15.39 -10.27 -5.33
C LEU A 207 15.60 -8.78 -5.64
N MET A 208 15.37 -7.87 -4.68
CA MET A 208 15.52 -6.43 -4.89
C MET A 208 16.99 -6.01 -5.05
N ASN A 209 17.21 -4.93 -5.79
CA ASN A 209 18.51 -4.25 -5.90
C ASN A 209 19.67 -5.15 -6.38
N ASN A 210 19.36 -6.21 -7.13
CA ASN A 210 20.33 -7.17 -7.62
C ASN A 210 20.83 -6.83 -9.03
N GLY A 211 22.06 -7.26 -9.32
CA GLY A 211 22.69 -7.14 -10.63
C GLY A 211 22.73 -5.72 -11.20
N THR A 212 22.45 -5.61 -12.50
CA THR A 212 22.28 -4.35 -13.21
C THR A 212 20.85 -3.79 -13.09
N ALA A 213 19.85 -4.64 -12.90
CA ALA A 213 18.43 -4.28 -12.77
C ALA A 213 18.04 -3.86 -11.34
N LYS A 214 18.74 -2.85 -10.79
CA LYS A 214 18.59 -2.45 -9.39
C LYS A 214 17.25 -1.80 -9.08
N ALA A 215 16.79 -0.93 -9.97
CA ALA A 215 15.53 -0.23 -9.84
C ALA A 215 14.96 0.06 -11.24
N LEU A 216 13.66 -0.09 -11.39
CA LEU A 216 12.93 0.20 -12.63
C LEU A 216 12.68 1.71 -12.72
N SER A 217 13.78 2.47 -12.77
CA SER A 217 13.85 3.93 -12.75
C SER A 217 15.08 4.40 -13.54
N GLY A 218 15.11 5.68 -13.89
CA GLY A 218 16.21 6.28 -14.64
C GLY A 218 16.20 5.84 -16.09
N LYS A 219 17.40 5.76 -16.69
CA LYS A 219 17.61 5.44 -18.09
C LYS A 219 18.06 4.00 -18.27
N ILE A 220 17.21 3.18 -18.89
CA ILE A 220 17.43 1.73 -19.05
C ILE A 220 17.56 1.38 -20.53
N LEU A 221 18.50 0.48 -20.84
CA LEU A 221 18.66 -0.09 -22.18
C LEU A 221 17.98 -1.46 -22.26
N VAL A 222 17.11 -1.63 -23.25
CA VAL A 222 16.52 -2.92 -23.62
C VAL A 222 17.19 -3.43 -24.88
N VAL A 223 17.80 -4.61 -24.80
CA VAL A 223 18.45 -5.26 -25.95
C VAL A 223 17.60 -6.44 -26.41
N GLU A 224 16.88 -6.25 -27.51
CA GLU A 224 16.08 -7.27 -28.18
C GLU A 224 17.01 -8.16 -29.01
N ILE A 225 17.05 -9.45 -28.70
CA ILE A 225 17.89 -10.43 -29.37
C ILE A 225 16.97 -11.46 -30.04
N PHE A 226 16.85 -11.36 -31.35
CA PHE A 226 16.10 -12.31 -32.19
C PHE A 226 16.97 -13.55 -32.46
N ILE A 227 16.55 -14.69 -31.91
CA ILE A 227 17.34 -15.92 -31.91
C ILE A 227 16.78 -16.91 -32.94
N SER A 228 17.49 -17.06 -34.05
CA SER A 228 17.23 -18.11 -35.04
C SER A 228 18.11 -19.32 -34.76
N ASP A 229 17.55 -20.51 -34.92
CA ASP A 229 18.29 -21.77 -34.77
C ASP A 229 18.18 -22.63 -36.04
N LYS A 230 18.42 -23.94 -35.94
CA LYS A 230 18.33 -24.83 -37.10
C LYS A 230 16.88 -24.98 -37.63
N ASP A 231 15.89 -24.76 -36.77
CA ASP A 231 14.47 -25.01 -37.01
C ASP A 231 13.66 -23.71 -37.20
N THR A 232 14.15 -22.58 -36.70
CA THR A 232 13.41 -21.30 -36.70
C THR A 232 14.19 -20.14 -37.31
N SER A 233 13.46 -19.18 -37.88
CA SER A 233 14.03 -17.95 -38.45
C SER A 233 12.99 -16.84 -38.47
N PHE A 234 13.42 -15.60 -38.23
CA PHE A 234 12.51 -14.46 -38.22
C PHE A 234 12.40 -13.76 -39.58
N SER A 235 11.17 -13.56 -40.05
CA SER A 235 10.85 -12.54 -41.05
C SER A 235 10.87 -11.14 -40.42
N ASP A 236 10.73 -10.10 -41.25
CA ASP A 236 10.63 -8.74 -40.73
C ASP A 236 9.24 -8.47 -40.13
N GLU A 237 8.20 -9.13 -40.63
CA GLU A 237 6.88 -9.12 -40.04
C GLU A 237 6.87 -9.74 -38.63
N ASP A 238 7.55 -10.87 -38.44
CA ASP A 238 7.65 -11.52 -37.12
C ASP A 238 8.34 -10.58 -36.12
N LYS A 239 9.47 -9.96 -36.51
CA LYS A 239 10.17 -9.00 -35.64
C LYS A 239 9.28 -7.83 -35.26
N ALA A 240 8.55 -7.26 -36.21
CA ALA A 240 7.64 -6.15 -35.96
C ALA A 240 6.51 -6.53 -34.98
N GLU A 241 6.04 -7.78 -35.00
CA GLU A 241 5.06 -8.27 -34.02
C GLU A 241 5.63 -8.34 -32.61
N PHE A 242 6.83 -8.91 -32.44
CA PHE A 242 7.53 -8.93 -31.16
C PHE A 242 7.80 -7.52 -30.62
N GLU A 243 8.30 -6.63 -31.48
CA GLU A 243 8.54 -5.22 -31.14
C GLU A 243 7.29 -4.51 -30.64
N ALA A 244 6.14 -4.73 -31.30
CA ALA A 244 4.89 -4.12 -30.88
C ALA A 244 4.48 -4.58 -29.47
N LYS A 245 4.55 -5.88 -29.19
CA LYS A 245 4.24 -6.45 -27.86
C LYS A 245 5.18 -5.89 -26.78
N ILE A 246 6.49 -5.85 -27.06
CA ILE A 246 7.51 -5.33 -26.15
C ILE A 246 7.27 -3.85 -25.86
N SER A 247 7.05 -3.06 -26.90
CA SER A 247 6.73 -1.63 -26.79
C SER A 247 5.46 -1.41 -25.95
N ASP A 248 4.40 -2.20 -26.16
CA ASP A 248 3.15 -2.08 -25.40
C ASP A 248 3.34 -2.38 -23.91
N GLY A 249 4.06 -3.47 -23.58
CA GLY A 249 4.40 -3.80 -22.20
C GLY A 249 5.22 -2.72 -21.52
N ILE A 250 6.23 -2.18 -22.20
CA ILE A 250 7.07 -1.09 -21.65
C ILE A 250 6.31 0.23 -21.54
N ASN A 251 5.44 0.57 -22.50
CA ASN A 251 4.62 1.77 -22.42
C ASN A 251 3.65 1.71 -21.23
N TYR A 252 3.12 0.52 -20.92
CA TYR A 252 2.36 0.30 -19.70
C TYR A 252 3.19 0.59 -18.43
N LEU A 253 4.42 0.06 -18.36
CA LEU A 253 5.33 0.30 -17.22
C LEU A 253 5.67 1.79 -17.08
N LYS A 254 5.99 2.48 -18.17
CA LYS A 254 6.28 3.93 -18.16
C LYS A 254 5.12 4.76 -17.61
N LYS A 255 3.90 4.52 -18.12
CA LYS A 255 2.69 5.21 -17.63
C LYS A 255 2.42 4.94 -16.15
N THR A 256 2.78 3.76 -15.66
CA THR A 256 2.54 3.40 -14.28
C THR A 256 3.62 3.95 -13.35
N ALA A 257 4.88 4.02 -13.80
CA ALA A 257 5.98 4.67 -13.07
C ALA A 257 5.68 6.16 -12.78
N GLU A 258 5.01 6.86 -13.70
CA GLU A 258 4.57 8.25 -13.47
C GLU A 258 3.68 8.41 -12.22
N LYS A 259 2.85 7.41 -11.89
CA LYS A 259 1.98 7.44 -10.68
C LYS A 259 2.79 7.46 -9.39
N TYR A 260 4.01 6.93 -9.42
CA TYR A 260 4.93 6.86 -8.28
C TYR A 260 5.96 7.99 -8.28
N ASN A 261 5.77 9.04 -9.11
CA ASN A 261 6.74 10.11 -9.32
C ASN A 261 8.13 9.62 -9.77
N ASN A 262 8.17 8.45 -10.43
CA ASN A 262 9.39 7.85 -10.94
C ASN A 262 9.59 8.26 -12.41
N THR A 263 10.83 8.60 -12.77
CA THR A 263 11.22 8.89 -14.14
C THR A 263 11.76 7.62 -14.77
N LEU A 264 11.09 7.10 -15.80
CA LEU A 264 11.53 5.90 -16.53
C LEU A 264 11.75 6.21 -18.01
N GLU A 265 13.00 6.23 -18.43
CA GLU A 265 13.43 6.35 -19.82
C GLU A 265 13.93 4.98 -20.32
N ILE A 266 13.44 4.56 -21.48
CA ILE A 266 13.83 3.27 -22.07
C ILE A 266 14.33 3.52 -23.49
N ASP A 267 15.57 3.10 -23.76
CA ASP A 267 16.15 3.00 -25.09
C ASP A 267 16.13 1.55 -25.58
N TYR A 268 15.92 1.37 -26.88
CA TYR A 268 15.87 0.06 -27.52
C TYR A 268 17.06 -0.15 -28.45
N LYS A 269 17.61 -1.37 -28.43
CA LYS A 269 18.58 -1.85 -29.41
C LYS A 269 18.22 -3.26 -29.83
N GLN A 270 18.39 -3.53 -31.12
CA GLN A 270 18.08 -4.82 -31.71
C GLN A 270 19.30 -5.53 -32.22
N ARG A 271 19.23 -6.85 -32.13
CA ARG A 271 20.24 -7.75 -32.66
C ARG A 271 19.65 -9.08 -33.08
N SER A 272 20.26 -9.69 -34.08
CA SER A 272 19.96 -11.07 -34.45
C SER A 272 21.12 -11.99 -34.09
N TYR A 273 20.81 -13.19 -33.63
CA TYR A 273 21.76 -14.27 -33.40
C TYR A 273 21.29 -15.53 -34.12
N THR A 274 22.21 -16.21 -34.81
CA THR A 274 21.91 -17.47 -35.50
C THR A 274 22.76 -18.59 -34.96
N HIS A 275 22.12 -19.62 -34.40
CA HIS A 275 22.78 -20.85 -33.97
C HIS A 275 22.61 -21.97 -35.00
N LYS A 276 23.64 -22.77 -35.21
CA LYS A 276 23.62 -23.87 -36.21
C LYS A 276 22.89 -25.11 -35.73
N SER A 277 22.58 -25.19 -34.45
CA SER A 277 21.88 -26.31 -33.82
C SER A 277 20.64 -25.76 -33.13
N GLU A 278 19.69 -26.65 -32.85
CA GLU A 278 18.47 -26.31 -32.10
C GLU A 278 18.84 -25.83 -30.70
N ILE A 279 18.15 -24.79 -30.24
CA ILE A 279 18.21 -24.30 -28.87
C ILE A 279 16.86 -24.60 -28.21
N ASN A 280 16.89 -25.34 -27.11
CA ASN A 280 15.69 -25.69 -26.35
C ASN A 280 15.52 -24.71 -25.18
N PHE A 281 14.64 -23.72 -25.35
CA PHE A 281 14.30 -22.74 -24.32
C PHE A 281 13.22 -23.22 -23.35
N ILE A 282 12.54 -24.33 -23.64
CA ILE A 282 11.42 -24.83 -22.83
C ILE A 282 11.95 -25.66 -21.66
N ASP A 283 12.88 -26.58 -21.93
CA ASP A 283 13.41 -27.48 -20.89
C ASP A 283 14.71 -26.98 -20.25
N ASP A 284 15.36 -25.98 -20.86
CA ASP A 284 16.66 -25.45 -20.41
C ASP A 284 16.67 -23.92 -20.45
N HIS A 285 16.41 -23.32 -19.29
CA HIS A 285 16.41 -21.86 -19.11
C HIS A 285 17.76 -21.19 -19.42
N TYR A 286 18.85 -21.96 -19.51
CA TYR A 286 20.21 -21.46 -19.75
C TYR A 286 20.73 -21.79 -21.15
N ALA A 287 19.86 -22.29 -22.03
CA ALA A 287 20.26 -22.77 -23.35
C ALA A 287 20.98 -21.69 -24.19
N PHE A 288 20.62 -20.41 -24.03
CA PHE A 288 21.29 -19.32 -24.74
C PHE A 288 22.70 -19.04 -24.24
N ASP A 289 22.95 -19.09 -22.93
CA ASP A 289 24.29 -18.94 -22.37
C ASP A 289 25.21 -20.08 -22.84
N PHE A 290 24.70 -21.31 -22.87
CA PHE A 290 25.45 -22.44 -23.41
C PHE A 290 25.76 -22.29 -24.91
N ALA A 291 24.85 -21.67 -25.67
CA ALA A 291 25.11 -21.33 -27.06
C ALA A 291 26.24 -20.28 -27.19
N LEU A 292 26.23 -19.24 -26.35
CA LEU A 292 27.25 -18.18 -26.34
C LEU A 292 28.60 -18.65 -25.79
N ALA A 293 28.64 -19.56 -24.82
CA ALA A 293 29.86 -20.12 -24.21
C ALA A 293 30.84 -20.71 -25.24
N LYS A 294 30.28 -21.25 -26.33
CA LYS A 294 31.04 -21.84 -27.46
C LYS A 294 31.56 -20.81 -28.45
N THR A 295 31.23 -19.53 -28.29
CA THR A 295 31.64 -18.43 -29.17
C THR A 295 32.79 -17.60 -28.56
N SER A 296 33.18 -16.52 -29.24
CA SER A 296 34.09 -15.51 -28.69
C SER A 296 33.44 -14.63 -27.62
N PHE A 297 32.11 -14.56 -27.56
CA PHE A 297 31.38 -13.76 -26.59
C PHE A 297 31.36 -14.40 -25.19
N LYS A 298 31.36 -15.73 -25.09
CA LYS A 298 31.34 -16.50 -23.83
C LYS A 298 30.07 -16.40 -22.99
N ASN A 299 29.49 -15.22 -22.84
CA ASN A 299 28.27 -14.99 -22.07
C ASN A 299 27.46 -13.82 -22.66
N LEU A 300 26.25 -13.61 -22.13
CA LEU A 300 25.34 -12.56 -22.59
C LEU A 300 25.86 -11.13 -22.31
N ASP A 301 26.42 -10.88 -21.13
CA ASP A 301 26.97 -9.56 -20.76
C ASP A 301 28.01 -9.10 -21.78
N LYS A 302 29.00 -9.95 -22.08
CA LYS A 302 30.01 -9.65 -23.07
C LYS A 302 29.41 -9.52 -24.48
N TYR A 303 28.39 -10.31 -24.81
CA TYR A 303 27.69 -10.15 -26.08
C TYR A 303 27.04 -8.77 -26.23
N ILE A 304 26.47 -8.21 -25.16
CA ILE A 304 25.86 -6.88 -25.16
C ILE A 304 26.96 -5.80 -25.17
N ASN A 305 27.91 -5.87 -24.24
CA ASN A 305 28.95 -4.86 -24.02
C ASN A 305 29.97 -4.76 -25.18
N ASP A 306 30.21 -5.84 -25.92
CA ASP A 306 31.06 -5.78 -27.13
C ASP A 306 30.36 -5.03 -28.29
N ASN A 307 29.07 -4.72 -28.18
CA ASN A 307 28.24 -4.20 -29.26
C ASN A 307 27.50 -2.90 -28.97
N TYR A 308 27.25 -2.60 -27.70
CA TYR A 308 26.59 -1.37 -27.27
C TYR A 308 27.35 -0.79 -26.07
N ASP A 309 27.41 0.55 -26.01
CA ASP A 309 27.93 1.25 -24.83
C ASP A 309 26.84 1.28 -23.75
N THR A 310 26.97 0.40 -22.75
CA THR A 310 26.04 0.29 -21.62
C THR A 310 26.36 1.28 -20.50
N SER A 311 27.52 1.93 -20.53
CA SER A 311 28.00 2.77 -19.42
C SER A 311 27.21 4.07 -19.22
N ILE A 312 26.38 4.44 -20.20
CA ILE A 312 25.50 5.62 -20.16
C ILE A 312 24.10 5.32 -19.60
N TYR A 313 23.83 4.06 -19.25
CA TYR A 313 22.55 3.58 -18.74
C TYR A 313 22.67 3.20 -17.27
N ASP A 314 21.59 3.44 -16.51
CA ASP A 314 21.50 3.07 -15.09
C ASP A 314 21.33 1.56 -14.93
N SER A 315 20.64 0.93 -15.89
CA SER A 315 20.41 -0.52 -15.97
C SER A 315 20.32 -0.96 -17.43
N TYR A 316 20.49 -2.26 -17.70
CA TYR A 316 20.15 -2.83 -18.99
C TYR A 316 19.70 -4.28 -18.84
N PHE A 317 18.87 -4.76 -19.75
CA PHE A 317 18.49 -6.18 -19.80
C PHE A 317 18.25 -6.63 -21.23
N ALA A 318 18.28 -7.96 -21.43
CA ALA A 318 17.99 -8.55 -22.72
C ALA A 318 16.57 -9.11 -22.81
N VAL A 319 15.97 -8.98 -23.98
CA VAL A 319 14.77 -9.74 -24.37
C VAL A 319 15.20 -10.77 -25.39
N LEU A 320 15.12 -12.05 -25.04
CA LEU A 320 15.46 -13.14 -25.93
C LEU A 320 14.20 -13.54 -26.70
N CYS A 321 14.05 -13.04 -27.93
CA CYS A 321 12.90 -13.32 -28.78
C CYS A 321 13.09 -14.66 -29.50
N VAL A 322 12.15 -15.59 -29.29
CA VAL A 322 12.19 -16.95 -29.80
C VAL A 322 10.94 -17.23 -30.63
N ASP A 323 11.13 -17.57 -31.91
CA ASP A 323 10.04 -17.93 -32.85
C ASP A 323 9.55 -19.36 -32.60
N LYS A 324 9.06 -19.60 -31.38
CA LYS A 324 8.45 -20.86 -30.93
C LYS A 324 7.26 -20.52 -30.02
N LYS A 325 6.41 -21.50 -29.78
CA LYS A 325 5.36 -21.41 -28.75
C LYS A 325 5.92 -21.81 -27.39
N GLY A 326 5.45 -21.16 -26.34
CA GLY A 326 5.85 -21.41 -24.96
C GLY A 326 5.35 -20.31 -24.02
N ASP A 327 5.65 -20.47 -22.74
CA ASP A 327 5.35 -19.46 -21.73
C ASP A 327 6.63 -18.69 -21.41
N GLY A 328 6.62 -17.37 -21.57
CA GLY A 328 7.76 -16.51 -21.31
C GLY A 328 8.15 -16.49 -19.84
N TYR A 329 9.45 -16.36 -19.58
CA TYR A 329 9.98 -16.37 -18.21
C TYR A 329 11.16 -15.41 -18.04
N ALA A 330 11.24 -14.82 -16.85
CA ALA A 330 12.32 -13.94 -16.43
C ALA A 330 13.45 -14.71 -15.73
N ILE A 331 14.68 -14.27 -15.96
CA ILE A 331 15.89 -14.75 -15.29
C ILE A 331 16.57 -13.52 -14.66
N PRO A 332 16.16 -13.14 -13.43
CA PRO A 332 16.82 -12.06 -12.69
C PRO A 332 18.24 -12.46 -12.31
N PHE A 333 19.08 -11.46 -12.01
CA PHE A 333 20.42 -11.73 -11.50
C PHE A 333 20.35 -12.24 -10.06
N VAL A 334 21.02 -13.36 -9.78
CA VAL A 334 21.18 -13.90 -8.42
C VAL A 334 22.66 -13.97 -8.10
N LYS A 335 23.08 -13.34 -6.99
CA LYS A 335 24.50 -13.21 -6.62
C LYS A 335 25.24 -14.55 -6.48
N GLY A 336 24.57 -15.60 -6.02
CA GLY A 336 25.13 -16.96 -5.90
C GLY A 336 25.45 -17.63 -7.24
N GLU A 337 25.03 -16.99 -8.34
CA GLU A 337 24.96 -17.54 -9.68
C GLU A 337 25.77 -16.69 -10.69
N ALA A 338 26.48 -15.68 -10.17
CA ALA A 338 27.22 -14.66 -10.92
C ALA A 338 28.38 -15.22 -11.79
N ASP A 339 28.91 -16.39 -11.44
CA ASP A 339 29.98 -17.04 -12.22
C ASP A 339 29.46 -17.57 -13.57
N VAL A 340 28.14 -17.78 -13.68
CA VAL A 340 27.45 -18.27 -14.88
C VAL A 340 26.62 -17.16 -15.53
N PHE A 341 26.04 -16.25 -14.73
CA PHE A 341 25.08 -15.24 -15.19
C PHE A 341 25.55 -13.82 -14.88
N TYR A 342 25.74 -13.04 -15.94
CA TYR A 342 26.29 -11.68 -15.85
C TYR A 342 25.28 -10.59 -16.20
N SER A 343 24.14 -10.93 -16.81
CA SER A 343 23.10 -9.97 -17.19
C SER A 343 21.70 -10.55 -17.04
N GLU A 344 20.77 -9.67 -16.67
CA GLU A 344 19.34 -9.92 -16.59
C GLU A 344 18.73 -10.11 -17.97
N ARG A 345 17.82 -11.06 -18.08
CA ARG A 345 17.11 -11.33 -19.32
C ARG A 345 15.76 -11.98 -19.07
N PHE A 346 14.84 -11.83 -20.00
CA PHE A 346 13.70 -12.73 -20.09
C PHE A 346 13.59 -13.33 -21.49
N VAL A 347 12.96 -14.51 -21.56
CA VAL A 347 12.67 -15.20 -22.81
C VAL A 347 11.23 -14.88 -23.21
N LEU A 348 11.07 -14.52 -24.48
CA LEU A 348 9.79 -14.15 -25.08
C LEU A 348 9.47 -15.10 -26.23
N PHE A 349 8.32 -15.76 -26.13
CA PHE A 349 7.76 -16.65 -27.14
C PHE A 349 6.68 -15.96 -27.97
N THR A 350 6.23 -16.61 -29.04
CA THR A 350 5.26 -16.05 -29.99
C THR A 350 3.88 -15.79 -29.40
N ASP A 351 3.46 -16.60 -28.42
CA ASP A 351 2.16 -16.59 -27.75
C ASP A 351 2.09 -15.70 -26.52
N ASP A 352 3.23 -15.20 -26.03
CA ASP A 352 3.27 -14.25 -24.92
C ASP A 352 2.55 -12.94 -25.27
N SER A 353 1.81 -12.42 -24.30
CA SER A 353 1.12 -11.14 -24.38
C SER A 353 1.99 -9.98 -23.88
N SER A 354 1.56 -8.74 -24.16
CA SER A 354 2.18 -7.55 -23.57
C SER A 354 2.12 -7.55 -22.04
N GLY A 355 1.13 -8.23 -21.43
CA GLY A 355 1.03 -8.42 -19.99
C GLY A 355 2.13 -9.33 -19.44
N ASP A 356 2.40 -10.44 -20.13
CA ASP A 356 3.48 -11.36 -19.77
C ASP A 356 4.85 -10.68 -19.87
N ILE A 357 5.03 -9.82 -20.88
CA ILE A 357 6.23 -8.99 -21.02
C ILE A 357 6.38 -8.04 -19.83
N ALA A 358 5.33 -7.30 -19.47
CA ALA A 358 5.40 -6.38 -18.34
C ALA A 358 5.70 -7.12 -17.02
N LYS A 359 5.05 -8.27 -16.78
CA LYS A 359 5.31 -9.13 -15.62
C LYS A 359 6.75 -9.65 -15.58
N ASN A 360 7.27 -10.11 -16.72
CA ASN A 360 8.64 -10.60 -16.82
C ASN A 360 9.66 -9.47 -16.56
N ILE A 361 9.43 -8.26 -17.09
CA ILE A 361 10.27 -7.10 -16.77
C ILE A 361 10.22 -6.81 -15.26
N LEU A 362 9.04 -6.71 -14.64
CA LEU A 362 8.93 -6.48 -13.20
C LEU A 362 9.71 -7.52 -12.38
N SER A 363 9.65 -8.78 -12.80
CA SER A 363 10.39 -9.88 -12.16
C SER A 363 11.91 -9.71 -12.26
N LEU A 364 12.44 -9.14 -13.35
CA LEU A 364 13.87 -8.82 -13.46
C LEU A 364 14.32 -7.79 -12.43
N PHE A 365 13.44 -6.87 -12.05
CA PHE A 365 13.71 -5.82 -11.07
C PHE A 365 13.31 -6.22 -9.63
N GLY A 366 12.97 -7.50 -9.41
CA GLY A 366 12.77 -8.06 -8.07
C GLY A 366 11.33 -8.25 -7.64
N ALA A 367 10.33 -8.00 -8.51
CA ALA A 367 8.95 -8.38 -8.20
C ALA A 367 8.79 -9.91 -8.16
N GLU A 368 8.14 -10.42 -7.14
CA GLU A 368 7.98 -11.87 -6.93
C GLU A 368 6.54 -12.32 -7.11
N THR A 369 6.34 -13.48 -7.74
CA THR A 369 5.05 -14.18 -7.68
C THR A 369 5.02 -15.00 -6.39
N GLN A 370 3.98 -14.83 -5.58
CA GLN A 370 3.82 -15.57 -4.34
C GLN A 370 3.60 -17.07 -4.64
N THR A 371 4.35 -17.93 -3.95
CA THR A 371 4.22 -19.39 -4.07
C THR A 371 3.53 -20.02 -2.86
N ASP A 372 3.51 -19.32 -1.72
CA ASP A 372 2.78 -19.73 -0.54
C ASP A 372 1.27 -19.46 -0.74
N GLU A 373 0.43 -20.44 -0.39
CA GLU A 373 -1.02 -20.37 -0.63
C GLU A 373 -1.67 -19.25 0.20
N TYR A 374 -1.24 -19.08 1.46
CA TYR A 374 -1.76 -18.05 2.35
C TYR A 374 -1.33 -16.65 1.90
N LEU A 375 -0.04 -16.46 1.56
CA LEU A 375 0.43 -15.18 1.03
C LEU A 375 -0.21 -14.86 -0.31
N THR A 376 -0.46 -15.85 -1.17
CA THR A 376 -1.20 -15.62 -2.42
C THR A 376 -2.62 -15.11 -2.16
N GLU A 377 -3.37 -15.77 -1.26
CA GLU A 377 -4.72 -15.33 -0.88
C GLU A 377 -4.71 -13.92 -0.26
N LEU A 378 -3.72 -13.63 0.59
CA LEU A 378 -3.57 -12.32 1.21
C LEU A 378 -3.27 -11.24 0.15
N TYR A 379 -2.40 -11.56 -0.81
CA TYR A 379 -2.02 -10.63 -1.87
C TYR A 379 -3.20 -10.32 -2.80
N GLU A 380 -4.00 -11.31 -3.16
CA GLU A 380 -5.24 -11.11 -3.92
C GLU A 380 -6.24 -10.21 -3.18
N LYS A 381 -6.29 -10.28 -1.85
CA LYS A 381 -7.14 -9.40 -1.03
C LYS A 381 -6.58 -7.97 -0.94
N TYR A 382 -5.26 -7.81 -0.91
CA TYR A 382 -4.61 -6.51 -0.80
C TYR A 382 -4.56 -5.76 -2.13
N SER A 383 -4.33 -6.49 -3.22
CA SER A 383 -3.99 -5.93 -4.53
C SER A 383 -4.58 -6.79 -5.66
N LYS A 384 -5.91 -6.95 -5.63
CA LYS A 384 -6.68 -7.84 -6.53
C LYS A 384 -6.34 -7.73 -8.02
N ASN A 385 -6.03 -6.54 -8.50
CA ASN A 385 -5.78 -6.27 -9.91
C ASN A 385 -4.27 -6.17 -10.23
N ASP A 386 -3.38 -6.55 -9.32
CA ASP A 386 -1.96 -6.47 -9.59
C ASP A 386 -1.57 -7.36 -10.78
N ILE A 387 -0.69 -6.84 -11.64
CA ILE A 387 -0.23 -7.54 -12.83
C ILE A 387 0.53 -8.84 -12.50
N MET A 388 1.19 -8.91 -11.35
CA MET A 388 1.91 -10.10 -10.88
C MET A 388 0.95 -11.27 -10.61
N LEU A 389 -0.34 -11.02 -10.36
CA LEU A 389 -1.39 -12.03 -10.19
C LEU A 389 -1.93 -12.61 -11.52
N GLY A 390 -1.39 -12.18 -12.67
CA GLY A 390 -1.83 -12.68 -13.99
C GLY A 390 -3.05 -11.96 -14.55
N THR A 391 -3.29 -10.72 -14.11
CA THR A 391 -4.37 -9.87 -14.63
C THR A 391 -4.06 -9.41 -16.06
N ASP A 392 -5.07 -9.41 -16.94
CA ASP A 392 -4.96 -8.82 -18.27
C ASP A 392 -4.50 -7.35 -18.19
N ILE A 393 -3.53 -6.97 -19.03
CA ILE A 393 -2.86 -5.66 -18.96
C ILE A 393 -3.80 -4.46 -19.06
N GLN A 394 -4.99 -4.62 -19.66
CA GLN A 394 -5.98 -3.53 -19.77
C GLN A 394 -6.65 -3.21 -18.43
N ASN A 395 -6.73 -4.20 -17.54
CA ASN A 395 -7.34 -4.08 -16.22
C ASN A 395 -6.31 -4.18 -15.08
N ALA A 396 -5.06 -4.49 -15.43
CA ALA A 396 -3.99 -4.67 -14.47
C ALA A 396 -3.46 -3.35 -13.93
N GLU A 397 -3.04 -3.38 -12.68
CA GLU A 397 -2.35 -2.30 -11.98
C GLU A 397 -0.99 -2.80 -11.49
N ILE A 398 -0.06 -1.88 -11.22
CA ILE A 398 1.09 -2.17 -10.37
C ILE A 398 0.69 -1.69 -8.99
N SER A 399 0.64 -2.59 -8.02
CA SER A 399 0.39 -2.27 -6.62
C SER A 399 1.58 -1.54 -6.00
N GLU A 400 1.35 -0.92 -4.84
CA GLU A 400 2.43 -0.35 -4.04
C GLU A 400 3.51 -1.38 -3.71
N PHE A 401 3.12 -2.64 -3.44
CA PHE A 401 4.06 -3.71 -3.16
C PHE A 401 4.97 -4.02 -4.34
N THR A 402 4.41 -4.27 -5.52
CA THR A 402 5.19 -4.49 -6.75
C THR A 402 6.04 -3.26 -7.11
N ALA A 403 5.49 -2.06 -6.94
CA ALA A 403 6.21 -0.82 -7.18
C ALA A 403 7.41 -0.66 -6.24
N TYR A 404 7.26 -1.05 -4.96
CA TYR A 404 8.36 -1.00 -3.99
C TYR A 404 9.44 -2.04 -4.33
N GLN A 405 9.04 -3.29 -4.59
CA GLN A 405 9.97 -4.37 -4.95
C GLN A 405 10.81 -4.01 -6.18
N THR A 406 10.20 -3.35 -7.17
CA THR A 406 10.89 -2.94 -8.40
C THR A 406 11.65 -1.62 -8.29
N GLY A 407 11.65 -0.98 -7.12
CA GLY A 407 12.32 0.30 -6.89
C GLY A 407 11.65 1.49 -7.59
N MET A 408 10.37 1.38 -7.95
CA MET A 408 9.59 2.52 -8.45
C MET A 408 9.16 3.48 -7.35
N THR A 409 8.97 2.98 -6.14
CA THR A 409 8.75 3.78 -4.93
C THR A 409 9.73 3.33 -3.84
N LYS A 410 9.99 4.22 -2.89
CA LYS A 410 10.80 3.93 -1.70
C LYS A 410 9.96 3.76 -0.43
N PHE A 411 8.65 3.87 -0.56
CA PHE A 411 7.70 3.78 0.53
C PHE A 411 6.89 2.50 0.36
N LEU A 412 6.69 1.80 1.47
CA LEU A 412 5.89 0.59 1.55
C LEU A 412 5.12 0.59 2.85
N ASP A 413 3.78 0.54 2.79
CA ASP A 413 2.94 0.35 3.96
C ASP A 413 3.31 -0.95 4.70
N LYS A 414 3.38 -0.86 6.04
CA LYS A 414 3.78 -1.97 6.91
C LYS A 414 2.94 -3.23 6.74
N GLN A 415 1.70 -3.15 6.26
CA GLN A 415 0.88 -4.33 5.96
C GLN A 415 1.57 -5.29 4.99
N PHE A 416 2.37 -4.76 4.06
CA PHE A 416 3.11 -5.59 3.11
C PHE A 416 4.36 -6.24 3.69
N TYR A 417 4.73 -5.97 4.95
CA TYR A 417 5.89 -6.63 5.58
C TYR A 417 5.60 -8.11 5.84
N ALA A 418 4.34 -8.53 5.90
CA ALA A 418 3.96 -9.94 5.99
C ALA A 418 4.45 -10.79 4.79
N PHE A 419 4.73 -10.16 3.65
CA PHE A 419 5.28 -10.84 2.46
C PHE A 419 6.79 -11.00 2.51
N TYR A 420 7.46 -10.40 3.50
CA TYR A 420 8.89 -10.53 3.67
C TYR A 420 9.22 -11.86 4.35
N VAL A 421 9.58 -12.85 3.55
CA VAL A 421 10.05 -14.15 4.03
C VAL A 421 11.57 -14.17 3.95
N THR A 422 12.26 -14.18 5.09
CA THR A 422 13.70 -14.42 5.09
C THR A 422 13.99 -15.91 4.93
N GLN A 423 15.05 -16.27 4.19
CA GLN A 423 15.44 -17.68 4.00
C GLN A 423 15.84 -18.42 5.30
N ASP A 424 16.01 -17.68 6.41
CA ASP A 424 16.33 -18.23 7.74
C ASP A 424 15.13 -18.28 8.70
N GLU A 425 13.99 -17.71 8.31
CA GLU A 425 12.72 -17.89 9.00
C GLU A 425 11.93 -18.95 8.25
N GLU A 426 11.96 -20.20 8.75
CA GLU A 426 10.67 -20.92 8.79
C GLU A 426 9.68 -19.89 9.32
N LEU A 427 8.65 -19.54 8.54
CA LEU A 427 7.51 -18.71 8.96
C LEU A 427 7.35 -18.90 10.46
N ASP A 428 7.64 -17.86 11.25
CA ASP A 428 7.57 -18.00 12.69
C ASP A 428 6.10 -18.25 13.03
N THR A 429 5.75 -19.53 13.07
CA THR A 429 4.45 -20.06 13.45
C THR A 429 4.19 -19.83 14.94
N SER A 430 5.01 -19.01 15.62
CA SER A 430 4.68 -18.42 16.91
C SER A 430 3.42 -17.55 16.88
N PHE A 431 2.97 -17.09 15.69
CA PHE A 431 1.63 -16.51 15.49
C PHE A 431 0.57 -17.52 14.98
N ILE A 432 0.92 -18.80 14.83
CA ILE A 432 0.06 -19.90 14.36
C ILE A 432 -0.02 -21.05 15.40
N ASN A 433 0.19 -20.78 16.69
CA ASN A 433 -0.15 -21.74 17.75
C ASN A 433 -1.13 -21.19 18.77
#